data_AF-A0AA35T769-F1
#
_entry.id   AF-A0AA35T769-F1
#
_cell.length_a   1.000
_cell.length_b   1.000
_cell.length_c   1.000
_cell.angle_alpha   90.00
_cell.angle_beta   90.00
_cell.angle_gamma   90.00
#
_symmetry.space_group_name_H-M   'P 1'
#
loop_
_entity.id
_entity.type
_entity.pdbx_description
1 polymer ?
#
loop_
_entity_poly.entity_id
_entity_poly.type
_entity_poly.pdbx_seq_one_letter_code
_entity_poly.pdbx_strand_id
1 'polypeptide(L)'
;MAEKKGCWLPLEANPDVMNKYAAKLGMNMSYQFHDVFGLDDELLGLVPQPCVAILLLFPINQKLKKYEEQETERIHKEGQICSDEVFFIKQTIGNACGTIGMLHALGNCQEQLTFGSL
;
A
#
# COMPACT_ATOMS: atom_id res chain seq x y z
N MET A 1 4.98 30.62 -11.13
CA MET A 1 4.82 29.16 -10.93
C MET A 1 3.44 28.95 -10.32
N ALA A 2 2.51 28.28 -11.00
CA ALA A 2 1.16 28.10 -10.48
C ALA A 2 1.15 27.04 -9.36
N GLU A 3 0.57 27.38 -8.21
CA GLU A 3 0.31 26.44 -7.12
C GLU A 3 -0.64 25.33 -7.61
N LYS A 4 -0.14 24.10 -7.73
CA LYS A 4 -1.00 22.93 -7.93
C LYS A 4 -1.72 22.64 -6.61
N LYS A 5 -2.99 23.07 -6.51
CA LYS A 5 -3.92 22.59 -5.48
C LYS A 5 -3.96 21.05 -5.50
N GLY A 6 -3.58 20.38 -4.41
CA GLY A 6 -3.79 18.95 -4.21
C GLY A 6 -2.61 18.01 -4.50
N CYS A 7 -1.37 18.44 -4.30
CA CYS A 7 -0.19 17.55 -4.36
C CYS A 7 0.49 17.47 -3.00
N TRP A 8 0.66 16.26 -2.47
CA TRP A 8 1.35 16.02 -1.20
C TRP A 8 2.86 15.84 -1.40
N LEU A 9 3.60 15.74 -0.29
CA LEU A 9 4.96 15.25 -0.31
C LEU A 9 4.94 13.72 -0.44
N PRO A 10 5.79 13.13 -1.30
CA PRO A 10 5.84 11.68 -1.44
C PRO A 10 6.36 11.04 -0.15
N LEU A 11 5.73 9.94 0.25
CA LEU A 11 6.15 9.15 1.40
C LEU A 11 7.35 8.28 1.01
N GLU A 12 8.39 8.27 1.85
CA GLU A 12 9.53 7.39 1.70
C GLU A 12 9.15 5.94 2.04
N ALA A 13 9.51 4.99 1.18
CA ALA A 13 9.37 3.56 1.46
C ALA A 13 10.47 3.12 2.43
N ASN A 14 10.24 3.42 3.70
CA ASN A 14 11.16 3.17 4.80
C ASN A 14 10.36 2.70 6.02
N PRO A 15 10.66 1.51 6.58
CA PRO A 15 9.96 0.99 7.76
C PRO A 15 9.86 1.98 8.93
N ASP A 16 10.91 2.77 9.21
CA ASP A 16 10.88 3.74 10.31
C ASP A 16 9.85 4.85 10.09
N VAL A 17 9.74 5.33 8.85
CA VAL A 17 8.78 6.38 8.47
C VAL A 17 7.36 5.81 8.53
N MET A 18 7.17 4.62 7.96
CA MET A 18 5.86 3.97 7.86
C MET A 18 5.33 3.52 9.22
N ASN A 19 6.18 2.95 10.09
CA ASN A 19 5.80 2.56 11.45
C ASN A 19 5.43 3.76 12.31
N LYS A 20 6.19 4.86 12.24
CA LYS A 20 5.83 6.11 12.93
C LYS A 20 4.51 6.67 12.42
N TYR A 21 4.23 6.54 11.12
CA TYR A 21 2.97 7.00 10.55
C TYR A 21 1.80 6.10 10.99
N ALA A 22 1.95 4.77 10.91
CA ALA A 22 0.92 3.83 11.35
C ALA A 22 0.56 4.01 12.84
N ALA A 23 1.56 4.21 13.70
CA ALA A 23 1.34 4.54 15.11
C ALA A 23 0.49 5.81 15.30
N LYS A 24 0.76 6.86 14.51
CA LYS A 24 -0.03 8.11 14.54
C LYS A 24 -1.45 7.94 14.00
N LEU A 25 -1.69 6.94 13.16
CA LEU A 25 -3.03 6.55 12.71
C LEU A 25 -3.76 5.67 13.73
N GLY A 26 -3.14 5.39 14.88
CA GLY A 26 -3.74 4.64 15.99
C GLY A 26 -3.50 3.13 15.93
N MET A 27 -2.66 2.63 15.01
CA MET A 27 -2.31 1.21 14.96
C MET A 27 -1.49 0.83 16.20
N ASN A 28 -1.89 -0.26 16.88
CA ASN A 28 -1.08 -0.88 17.90
C ASN A 28 0.19 -1.47 17.26
N MET A 29 1.32 -1.33 17.94
CA MET A 29 2.62 -1.76 17.42
C MET A 29 2.90 -3.27 17.56
N SER A 30 1.87 -4.10 17.73
CA SER A 30 1.98 -5.56 17.62
C SER A 30 2.30 -6.02 16.19
N TYR A 31 2.02 -5.18 15.20
CA TYR A 31 2.49 -5.32 13.83
C TYR A 31 3.35 -4.13 13.45
N GLN A 32 4.32 -4.37 12.57
CA GLN A 32 5.24 -3.36 12.07
C GLN A 32 5.57 -3.64 10.60
N PHE A 33 5.86 -2.58 9.86
CA PHE A 33 6.51 -2.67 8.55
C PHE A 33 7.97 -3.09 8.75
N HIS A 34 8.45 -3.99 7.88
CA HIS A 34 9.82 -4.47 7.79
C HIS A 34 10.26 -4.43 6.33
N ASP A 35 11.57 -4.28 6.11
CA ASP A 35 12.13 -4.41 4.77
C ASP A 35 12.05 -5.86 4.27
N VAL A 36 11.86 -6.01 2.96
CA VAL A 36 11.99 -7.28 2.24
C VAL A 36 13.24 -7.19 1.39
N PHE A 37 14.31 -7.87 1.80
CA PHE A 37 15.62 -7.77 1.15
C PHE A 37 15.71 -8.51 -0.19
N GLY A 38 14.86 -9.52 -0.39
CA GLY A 38 14.81 -10.32 -1.60
C GLY A 38 13.59 -11.23 -1.63
N LEU A 39 13.42 -11.93 -2.75
CA LEU A 39 12.26 -12.79 -3.01
C LEU A 39 12.62 -14.28 -3.08
N ASP A 40 13.88 -14.63 -2.82
CA ASP A 40 14.31 -16.00 -2.59
C ASP A 40 13.97 -16.45 -1.17
N ASP A 41 13.84 -17.77 -0.98
CA ASP A 41 13.36 -18.37 0.27
C ASP A 41 14.21 -17.98 1.50
N GLU A 42 15.53 -17.79 1.31
CA GLU A 42 16.44 -17.41 2.38
C GLU A 42 16.16 -15.98 2.85
N LEU A 43 16.08 -15.02 1.92
CA LEU A 43 15.81 -13.62 2.25
C LEU A 43 14.36 -13.39 2.70
N LEU A 44 13.39 -14.14 2.18
CA LEU A 44 12.01 -14.12 2.66
C LEU A 44 11.88 -14.69 4.08
N GLY A 45 12.74 -15.64 4.46
CA GLY A 45 12.82 -16.17 5.82
C GLY A 45 13.21 -15.13 6.88
N LEU A 46 13.76 -13.98 6.48
CA LEU A 46 14.08 -12.87 7.38
C LEU A 46 12.85 -12.02 7.75
N VAL A 47 11.74 -12.13 7.00
CA VAL A 47 10.52 -11.36 7.25
C VAL A 47 9.74 -11.97 8.43
N PRO A 48 9.49 -11.21 9.52
CA PRO A 48 8.71 -11.70 10.66
C PRO A 48 7.32 -12.19 10.25
N GLN A 49 6.88 -13.27 10.91
CA GLN A 49 5.58 -13.91 10.63
C GLN A 49 4.61 -13.73 11.81
N PRO A 50 3.29 -13.65 11.56
CA PRO A 50 2.65 -13.67 10.24
C PRO A 50 2.78 -12.34 9.49
N CYS A 51 3.02 -12.41 8.17
CA CYS A 51 2.91 -11.25 7.29
C CYS A 51 1.47 -11.11 6.76
N VAL A 52 0.84 -9.96 6.97
CA VAL A 52 -0.57 -9.71 6.60
C VAL A 52 -0.74 -8.77 5.40
N ALA A 53 0.28 -7.98 5.07
CA ALA A 53 0.26 -7.06 3.93
C ALA A 53 1.68 -6.79 3.41
N ILE A 54 1.80 -6.54 2.11
CA ILE A 54 3.04 -6.13 1.44
C ILE A 54 2.78 -4.84 0.66
N LEU A 55 3.63 -3.83 0.85
CA LEU A 55 3.62 -2.61 0.04
C LEU A 55 4.83 -2.64 -0.90
N LEU A 56 4.55 -2.49 -2.20
CA LEU A 56 5.58 -2.48 -3.23
C LEU A 56 5.72 -1.07 -3.81
N LEU A 57 6.90 -0.47 -3.67
CA LEU A 57 7.28 0.74 -4.40
C LEU A 57 7.98 0.34 -5.70
N PHE A 58 7.51 0.86 -6.83
CA PHE A 58 8.07 0.56 -8.14
C PHE A 58 7.99 1.76 -9.10
N PRO A 59 8.91 1.87 -10.08
CA PRO A 59 8.95 3.01 -10.98
C PRO A 59 7.83 2.94 -12.02
N ILE A 60 7.06 4.02 -12.14
CA ILE A 60 6.03 4.16 -13.18
C ILE A 60 6.70 4.60 -14.50
N ASN A 61 6.72 3.71 -15.48
CA ASN A 61 7.26 3.98 -16.82
C ASN A 61 6.20 3.76 -17.92
N GLN A 62 6.52 4.10 -19.17
CA GLN A 62 5.58 3.98 -20.28
C GLN A 62 5.14 2.54 -20.56
N LYS A 63 6.01 1.55 -20.35
CA LYS A 63 5.67 0.13 -20.53
C LYS A 63 4.61 -0.29 -19.51
N LEU A 64 4.78 0.12 -18.25
CA LEU A 64 3.80 -0.15 -17.20
C LEU A 64 2.46 0.53 -17.48
N LYS A 65 2.44 1.79 -17.90
CA LYS A 65 1.19 2.49 -18.22
C LYS A 65 0.41 1.80 -19.33
N LYS A 66 1.09 1.36 -20.39
CA LYS A 66 0.47 0.58 -21.46
C LYS A 66 -0.11 -0.75 -20.95
N TYR A 67 0.62 -1.42 -20.04
CA TYR A 67 0.14 -2.65 -19.42
C TYR A 67 -1.10 -2.40 -18.55
N GLU A 68 -1.12 -1.33 -17.75
CA GLU A 68 -2.26 -0.93 -16.92
C GLU A 68 -3.51 -0.63 -17.77
N GLU A 69 -3.35 0.08 -18.89
CA GLU A 69 -4.43 0.34 -19.85
C GLU A 69 -4.99 -0.96 -20.43
N GLN A 70 -4.12 -1.85 -20.91
CA GLN A 70 -4.50 -3.16 -21.46
C GLN A 70 -5.22 -4.04 -20.43
N GLU A 71 -4.73 -4.08 -19.20
CA GLU A 71 -5.32 -4.90 -18.14
C GLU A 71 -6.67 -4.34 -17.68
N THR A 72 -6.80 -3.01 -17.62
CA THR A 72 -8.07 -2.34 -17.33
C THR A 72 -9.12 -2.64 -18.39
N GLU A 73 -8.76 -2.55 -19.68
CA GLU A 73 -9.64 -2.92 -20.79
C GLU A 73 -10.04 -4.40 -20.74
N ARG A 74 -9.09 -5.29 -20.45
CA ARG A 74 -9.34 -6.73 -20.30
C ARG A 74 -10.35 -7.00 -19.19
N ILE A 75 -10.14 -6.44 -18.00
CA ILE A 75 -11.06 -6.59 -16.85
C ILE A 75 -12.44 -6.00 -17.17
N HIS A 76 -12.53 -4.86 -17.86
CA HIS A 76 -13.83 -4.29 -18.25
C HIS A 76 -14.61 -5.20 -19.21
N LYS A 77 -13.91 -5.90 -20.11
CA LYS A 77 -14.53 -6.77 -21.11
C LYS A 77 -14.87 -8.16 -20.58
N GLU A 78 -13.94 -8.76 -19.84
CA GLU A 78 -14.00 -10.15 -19.38
C GLU A 78 -14.58 -10.27 -17.96
N GLY A 79 -14.59 -9.18 -17.21
CA GLY A 79 -14.89 -9.17 -15.79
C GLY A 79 -13.74 -9.67 -14.93
N GLN A 80 -13.91 -9.54 -13.62
CA GLN A 80 -13.09 -10.20 -12.61
C GLN A 80 -13.96 -10.46 -11.37
N ILE A 81 -13.54 -11.43 -10.55
CA ILE A 81 -14.15 -11.65 -9.25
C ILE A 81 -13.41 -10.77 -8.24
N CYS A 82 -14.16 -9.92 -7.54
CA CYS A 82 -13.67 -9.12 -6.42
C CYS A 82 -14.63 -9.33 -5.25
N SER A 83 -14.10 -9.59 -4.05
CA SER A 83 -14.95 -9.69 -2.85
C SER A 83 -15.50 -8.31 -2.50
N ASP A 84 -16.76 -8.26 -2.06
CA ASP A 84 -17.39 -7.05 -1.54
C ASP A 84 -16.78 -6.59 -0.20
N GLU A 85 -16.00 -7.45 0.45
CA GLU A 85 -15.27 -7.14 1.69
C GLU A 85 -13.98 -6.36 1.43
N VAL A 86 -13.52 -6.26 0.18
CA VAL A 86 -12.30 -5.52 -0.17
C VAL A 86 -12.52 -4.03 0.03
N PHE A 87 -11.76 -3.45 0.95
CA PHE A 87 -11.70 -2.00 1.13
C PHE A 87 -10.77 -1.37 0.09
N PHE A 88 -11.34 -0.56 -0.81
CA PHE A 88 -10.60 0.12 -1.87
C PHE A 88 -10.86 1.63 -1.90
N ILE A 89 -9.81 2.41 -2.16
CA ILE A 89 -9.84 3.88 -2.26
C ILE A 89 -9.16 4.29 -3.56
N LYS A 90 -9.86 5.08 -4.38
CA LYS A 90 -9.27 5.71 -5.56
C LYS A 90 -8.38 6.89 -5.16
N GLN A 91 -7.13 6.89 -5.59
CA GLN A 91 -6.24 8.03 -5.41
C GLN A 91 -6.65 9.19 -6.34
N THR A 92 -6.92 10.35 -5.76
CA THR A 92 -7.26 11.59 -6.50
C THR A 92 -6.28 12.74 -6.20
N ILE A 93 -5.35 12.54 -5.27
CA ILE A 93 -4.35 13.53 -4.81
C ILE A 93 -2.97 13.10 -5.31
N GLY A 94 -2.21 14.04 -5.86
CA GLY A 94 -0.84 13.79 -6.32
C GLY A 94 0.08 13.41 -5.16
N ASN A 95 0.96 12.43 -5.38
CA ASN A 95 1.92 11.90 -4.39
C ASN A 95 1.30 11.27 -3.13
N ALA A 96 -0.02 11.05 -3.07
CA ALA A 96 -0.67 10.43 -1.91
C ALA A 96 -0.58 8.90 -1.90
N CYS A 97 0.09 8.26 -2.87
CA CYS A 97 0.14 6.81 -3.04
C CYS A 97 0.64 6.07 -1.79
N GLY A 98 1.64 6.61 -1.09
CA GLY A 98 2.14 6.01 0.16
C GLY A 98 1.06 5.95 1.24
N THR A 99 0.33 7.05 1.46
CA THR A 99 -0.81 7.08 2.39
C THR A 99 -1.92 6.14 1.94
N ILE A 100 -2.30 6.17 0.65
CA ILE A 100 -3.37 5.32 0.12
C ILE A 100 -3.02 3.83 0.27
N GLY A 101 -1.78 3.44 -0.06
CA GLY A 101 -1.31 2.06 0.11
C GLY A 101 -1.30 1.62 1.57
N MET A 102 -0.89 2.51 2.50
CA MET A 102 -0.98 2.21 3.93
C MET A 102 -2.43 2.04 4.40
N LEU A 103 -3.35 2.91 3.95
CA LEU A 103 -4.77 2.78 4.28
C LEU A 103 -5.39 1.50 3.70
N HIS A 104 -4.98 1.05 2.52
CA HIS A 104 -5.41 -0.25 1.99
C HIS A 104 -4.89 -1.39 2.86
N ALA A 105 -3.61 -1.39 3.26
CA ALA A 105 -3.06 -2.43 4.13
C ALA A 105 -3.77 -2.46 5.50
N LEU A 106 -3.91 -1.31 6.16
CA LEU A 106 -4.56 -1.24 7.47
C LEU A 106 -6.07 -1.55 7.39
N GLY A 107 -6.73 -1.08 6.34
CA GLY A 107 -8.18 -1.23 6.15
C GLY A 107 -8.61 -2.66 5.83
N ASN A 108 -7.77 -3.44 5.13
CA ASN A 108 -8.07 -4.83 4.78
C ASN A 108 -7.55 -5.85 5.79
N CYS A 109 -6.78 -5.43 6.81
CA CYS A 109 -6.21 -6.31 7.84
C CYS A 109 -6.77 -6.04 9.25
N GLN A 110 -7.99 -5.48 9.36
CA GLN A 110 -8.57 -5.07 10.65
C GLN A 110 -8.82 -6.24 11.62
N GLU A 111 -8.97 -7.46 11.12
CA GLU A 111 -9.14 -8.63 12.00
C GLU A 111 -7.86 -9.02 12.72
N GLN A 112 -6.70 -8.76 12.10
CA GLN A 112 -5.38 -9.08 12.66
C GLN A 112 -4.78 -7.90 13.42
N LEU A 113 -5.05 -6.67 12.95
CA LEU A 113 -4.52 -5.44 13.52
C LEU A 113 -5.42 -4.93 14.64
N THR A 114 -4.79 -4.48 15.74
CA THR A 114 -5.52 -3.79 16.81
C THR A 114 -5.27 -2.29 16.71
N PHE A 115 -6.30 -1.49 16.98
CA PHE A 115 -6.22 -0.04 16.99
C PHE A 115 -6.53 0.44 18.41
N GLY A 116 -5.75 1.42 18.90
CA GLY A 116 -6.06 2.07 20.17
C GLY A 116 -7.37 2.85 20.07
N SER A 117 -8.06 3.03 21.21
CA SER A 117 -9.08 4.07 21.30
C SER A 117 -8.41 5.43 21.08
N LEU A 118 -8.80 6.14 20.03
CA LEU A 118 -8.45 7.55 19.84
C LEU A 118 -8.88 8.40 21.04
#